data_AF-A0A399P5V0-F1
#
_entry.id   AF-A0A399P5V0-F1
#
_cell.length_a   1.000
_cell.length_b   1.000
_cell.length_c   1.000
_cell.angle_alpha   90.00
_cell.angle_beta   90.00
_cell.angle_gamma   90.00
#
_symmetry.space_group_name_H-M   'P 1'
#
loop_
_entity.id
_entity.type
_entity.pdbx_description
1 polymer ?
#
loop_
_entity_poly.entity_id
_entity_poly.type
_entity_poly.pdbx_seq_one_letter_code
_entity_poly.pdbx_strand_id
1 'polypeptide(L)'
;MTPAPAPATAPARRHAPPAPDRRPVSPALDDHARRPLPPAAGLLPTGAALLRIPSPVGRLELVAEGDRVVALSIATADVLPLDHLDDRPSPVLAEAARQLDEHFAGRRTSFDVPVRLTGTPFQVAVWKALARVPHGGVTTYGALAQAAGRPGG
;
A
#
# COMPACT_ATOMS: atom_id res chain seq x y z
N MET A 1 -19.65 -61.09 40.43
CA MET A 1 -18.23 -60.90 40.10
C MET A 1 -18.17 -60.16 38.78
N THR A 2 -18.08 -58.82 38.85
CA THR A 2 -17.95 -57.93 37.68
C THR A 2 -17.01 -56.80 38.09
N PRO A 3 -15.85 -56.61 37.43
CA PRO A 3 -14.86 -55.64 37.85
C PRO A 3 -15.26 -54.21 37.43
N ALA A 4 -14.89 -53.24 38.27
CA ALA A 4 -15.02 -51.81 38.01
C ALA A 4 -13.99 -51.31 36.97
N PRO A 5 -14.31 -50.31 36.14
CA PRO A 5 -13.39 -49.79 35.13
C PRO A 5 -12.34 -48.85 35.74
N ALA A 6 -11.14 -48.88 35.16
CA ALA A 6 -9.99 -48.05 35.52
C ALA A 6 -10.19 -46.55 35.13
N PRO A 7 -9.53 -45.61 35.83
CA PRO A 7 -9.64 -44.19 35.52
C PRO A 7 -8.84 -43.80 34.26
N ALA A 8 -9.46 -42.96 33.42
CA ALA A 8 -8.87 -42.41 32.20
C ALA A 8 -7.82 -41.33 32.52
N THR A 9 -6.65 -41.44 31.90
CA THR A 9 -5.56 -40.46 31.91
C THR A 9 -5.92 -39.22 31.09
N ALA A 10 -5.86 -38.04 31.70
CA ALA A 10 -6.02 -36.75 31.01
C ALA A 10 -4.82 -36.43 30.09
N PRO A 11 -5.01 -35.82 28.91
CA PRO A 11 -3.91 -35.43 28.05
C PRO A 11 -3.17 -34.20 28.59
N ALA A 12 -1.84 -34.21 28.41
CA ALA A 12 -0.94 -33.14 28.79
C ALA A 12 -1.27 -31.81 28.09
N ARG A 13 -1.34 -30.72 28.87
CA ARG A 13 -1.49 -29.35 28.37
C ARG A 13 -0.29 -28.99 27.49
N ARG A 14 -0.52 -28.74 26.19
CA ARG A 14 0.51 -28.12 25.33
C ARG A 14 0.75 -26.69 25.81
N HIS A 15 2.00 -26.37 26.10
CA HIS A 15 2.47 -25.04 26.46
C HIS A 15 2.41 -24.14 25.22
N ALA A 16 1.60 -23.07 25.24
CA ALA A 16 1.61 -22.06 24.20
C ALA A 16 2.88 -21.19 24.34
N PRO A 17 3.53 -20.77 23.24
CA PRO A 17 4.66 -19.85 23.32
C PRO A 17 4.22 -18.48 23.89
N PRO A 18 5.10 -17.77 24.63
CA PRO A 18 4.77 -16.46 25.17
C PRO A 18 4.49 -15.46 24.04
N ALA A 19 3.48 -14.63 24.23
CA ALA A 19 3.16 -13.53 23.31
C ALA A 19 4.35 -12.57 23.20
N PRO A 20 4.64 -12.01 22.00
CA PRO A 20 5.71 -11.04 21.84
C PRO A 20 5.42 -9.79 22.68
N ASP A 21 6.48 -9.30 23.34
CA ASP A 21 6.50 -8.09 24.16
C ASP A 21 5.97 -6.89 23.36
N ARG A 22 4.73 -6.49 23.62
CA ARG A 22 4.13 -5.26 23.08
C ARG A 22 4.68 -4.08 23.88
N ARG A 23 5.86 -3.61 23.51
CA ARG A 23 6.32 -2.30 23.97
C ARG A 23 5.29 -1.24 23.54
N PRO A 24 4.90 -0.31 24.43
CA PRO A 24 4.02 0.77 24.05
C PRO A 24 4.70 1.63 22.98
N VAL A 25 4.03 1.78 21.83
CA VAL A 25 4.39 2.79 20.84
C VAL A 25 4.14 4.17 21.47
N SER A 26 5.18 4.99 21.57
CA SER A 26 5.08 6.34 22.13
C SER A 26 3.98 7.16 21.41
N PRO A 27 3.11 7.87 22.13
CA PRO A 27 1.97 8.58 21.56
C PRO A 27 2.34 10.01 21.14
N ALA A 28 3.43 10.19 20.39
CA ALA A 28 3.92 11.51 20.01
C ALA A 28 4.22 11.59 18.50
N LEU A 29 3.21 11.31 17.68
CA LEU A 29 3.15 11.85 16.33
C LEU A 29 1.85 12.65 16.21
N ASP A 30 1.82 13.76 16.93
CA ASP A 30 0.80 14.77 16.78
C ASP A 30 0.77 15.29 15.33
N ASP A 31 -0.42 15.20 14.74
CA ASP A 31 -1.04 16.11 13.76
C ASP A 31 -0.43 16.31 12.35
N HIS A 32 0.75 15.82 12.01
CA HIS A 32 1.31 16.05 10.65
C HIS A 32 0.97 15.00 9.59
N ALA A 33 0.38 13.86 9.98
CA ALA A 33 0.06 12.75 9.06
C ALA A 33 -1.39 12.74 8.53
N ARG A 34 -2.15 13.83 8.75
CA ARG A 34 -3.52 13.98 8.22
C ARG A 34 -3.69 15.21 7.34
N ARG A 35 -2.62 15.76 6.78
CA ARG A 35 -2.83 16.63 5.62
C ARG A 35 -3.22 15.70 4.47
N PRO A 36 -4.46 15.76 3.95
CA PRO A 36 -4.73 15.09 2.69
C PRO A 36 -3.63 15.53 1.73
N LEU A 37 -3.08 14.57 0.97
CA LEU A 37 -2.36 14.91 -0.25
C LEU A 37 -3.23 16.00 -0.91
N PRO A 38 -2.70 17.20 -1.20
CA PRO A 38 -3.53 18.22 -1.82
C PRO A 38 -4.25 17.51 -2.96
N PRO A 39 -5.60 17.59 -3.02
CA PRO A 39 -6.25 17.08 -4.21
C PRO A 39 -5.47 17.75 -5.34
N ALA A 40 -4.99 16.98 -6.31
CA ALA A 40 -4.81 17.55 -7.63
C ALA A 40 -6.22 18.05 -7.97
N ALA A 41 -6.49 19.30 -7.57
CA ALA A 41 -7.84 19.75 -7.29
C ALA A 41 -8.50 20.01 -8.62
N GLY A 42 -9.24 19.02 -9.09
CA GLY A 42 -10.29 19.15 -10.09
C GLY A 42 -9.85 19.36 -11.53
N LEU A 43 -8.57 19.57 -11.83
CA LEU A 43 -8.10 19.56 -13.21
C LEU A 43 -7.01 18.50 -13.41
N LEU A 44 -7.39 17.47 -14.16
CA LEU A 44 -6.43 16.74 -14.97
C LEU A 44 -5.78 17.74 -15.94
N PRO A 45 -4.44 17.81 -16.04
CA PRO A 45 -3.81 18.59 -17.09
C PRO A 45 -4.34 18.13 -18.45
N THR A 46 -4.43 19.06 -19.40
CA THR A 46 -4.89 18.76 -20.76
C THR A 46 -4.04 17.63 -21.35
N GLY A 47 -4.68 16.52 -21.71
CA GLY A 47 -4.00 15.34 -22.26
C GLY A 47 -3.63 14.26 -21.23
N ALA A 48 -4.05 14.37 -19.97
CA ALA A 48 -3.91 13.26 -19.02
C ALA A 48 -4.87 12.11 -19.36
N ALA A 49 -4.34 10.89 -19.28
CA ALA A 49 -5.09 9.66 -19.38
C ALA A 49 -5.63 9.24 -18.01
N LEU A 50 -6.74 8.53 -18.02
CA LEU A 50 -7.47 8.09 -16.84
C LEU A 50 -8.01 6.68 -17.09
N LEU A 51 -7.80 5.77 -16.16
CA LEU A 51 -8.31 4.40 -16.25
C LEU A 51 -8.73 3.92 -14.87
N ARG A 52 -9.91 3.29 -14.80
CA ARG A 52 -10.40 2.67 -13.57
C ARG A 52 -10.56 1.18 -13.74
N ILE A 53 -10.13 0.44 -12.72
CA ILE A 53 -10.19 -1.02 -12.71
C ILE A 53 -10.71 -1.53 -11.36
N PRO A 54 -11.45 -2.64 -11.33
CA PRO A 54 -11.74 -3.34 -10.09
C PRO A 54 -10.46 -4.02 -9.54
N SER A 55 -10.37 -4.22 -8.23
CA SER A 55 -9.29 -4.99 -7.60
C SER A 55 -9.75 -5.59 -6.26
N PRO A 56 -9.00 -6.55 -5.68
CA PRO A 56 -9.31 -7.10 -4.35
C PRO A 56 -9.36 -6.09 -3.21
N VAL A 57 -8.77 -4.89 -3.39
CA VAL A 57 -8.75 -3.81 -2.39
C VAL A 57 -9.73 -2.68 -2.72
N GLY A 58 -10.65 -2.92 -3.67
CA GLY A 58 -11.63 -1.93 -4.15
C GLY A 58 -11.32 -1.41 -5.54
N ARG A 59 -12.12 -0.45 -6.03
CA ARG A 59 -11.86 0.22 -7.32
C ARG A 59 -10.56 1.01 -7.23
N LEU A 60 -9.74 0.90 -8.27
CA LEU A 60 -8.51 1.66 -8.44
C LEU A 60 -8.72 2.71 -9.52
N GLU A 61 -8.15 3.89 -9.32
CA GLU A 61 -8.06 4.96 -10.32
C GLU A 61 -6.60 5.21 -10.64
N LEU A 62 -6.23 5.10 -11.91
CA LEU A 62 -4.89 5.38 -12.40
C LEU A 62 -4.93 6.61 -13.30
N VAL A 63 -3.96 7.51 -13.10
CA VAL A 63 -3.78 8.71 -13.92
C VAL A 63 -2.39 8.69 -14.52
N ALA A 64 -2.31 9.01 -15.82
CA ALA A 64 -1.04 9.16 -16.52
C ALA A 64 -0.95 10.49 -17.26
N GLU A 65 0.28 10.99 -17.36
CA GLU A 65 0.63 12.12 -18.22
C GLU A 65 1.73 11.67 -19.19
N GLY A 66 1.40 11.68 -20.49
CA GLY A 66 2.27 11.09 -21.51
C GLY A 66 2.45 9.58 -21.29
N ASP A 67 3.71 9.16 -21.16
CA ASP A 67 4.10 7.77 -20.96
C ASP A 67 4.33 7.39 -19.49
N ARG A 68 3.90 8.21 -18.52
CA ARG A 68 4.17 7.97 -17.09
C ARG A 68 2.91 7.97 -16.24
N VAL A 69 2.81 7.01 -15.33
CA VAL A 69 1.82 7.02 -14.25
C VAL A 69 2.21 8.10 -13.24
N VAL A 70 1.25 8.94 -12.88
CA VAL A 70 1.45 10.07 -11.96
C VAL A 70 0.64 9.92 -10.68
N ALA A 71 -0.45 9.15 -10.70
CA ALA A 71 -1.24 8.86 -9.52
C ALA A 71 -1.91 7.48 -9.60
N LEU A 72 -2.08 6.88 -8.41
CA LEU A 72 -2.93 5.72 -8.17
C LEU A 72 -3.73 6.00 -6.90
N SER A 73 -5.05 5.87 -6.97
CA SER A 73 -5.97 6.03 -5.84
C SER A 73 -6.77 4.75 -5.63
N ILE A 74 -7.06 4.44 -4.36
CA ILE A 74 -7.95 3.36 -3.95
C ILE A 74 -9.25 4.00 -3.46
N ALA A 75 -10.39 3.50 -3.92
CA ALA A 75 -11.69 4.02 -3.52
C ALA A 75 -11.87 3.95 -1.99
N THR A 76 -12.40 5.03 -1.41
CA THR A 76 -12.82 5.06 -0.01
C THR A 76 -14.32 5.26 0.01
N ALA A 77 -15.06 4.34 0.65
CA ALA A 77 -16.52 4.29 0.58
C ALA A 77 -17.05 4.35 -0.87
N ASP A 78 -16.38 3.62 -1.77
CA ASP A 78 -16.66 3.54 -3.22
C ASP A 78 -16.52 4.84 -4.02
N VAL A 79 -15.96 5.90 -3.41
CA VAL A 79 -15.72 7.19 -4.08
C VAL A 79 -14.26 7.28 -4.55
N LEU A 80 -14.06 7.62 -5.81
CA LEU A 80 -12.75 7.96 -6.39
C LEU A 80 -12.65 9.47 -6.73
N PRO A 81 -11.43 10.04 -6.70
CA PRO A 81 -11.22 11.48 -6.87
C PRO A 81 -11.78 12.06 -8.17
N LEU A 82 -11.70 11.30 -9.27
CA LEU A 82 -12.09 11.80 -10.59
C LEU A 82 -13.37 11.15 -11.11
N ASP A 83 -14.18 10.46 -10.29
CA ASP A 83 -15.36 9.67 -10.73
C ASP A 83 -16.36 10.45 -11.62
N HIS A 84 -16.30 11.79 -11.59
CA HIS A 84 -17.07 12.70 -12.45
C HIS A 84 -16.54 12.82 -13.89
N LEU A 85 -15.43 12.18 -14.23
CA LEU A 85 -14.79 12.19 -15.56
C LEU A 85 -14.81 10.80 -16.18
N ASP A 86 -14.99 10.75 -17.49
CA ASP A 86 -14.88 9.50 -18.26
C ASP A 86 -13.45 8.97 -18.35
N ASP A 87 -13.34 7.65 -18.43
CA ASP A 87 -12.08 6.97 -18.68
C ASP A 87 -11.52 7.34 -20.06
N ARG A 88 -10.21 7.58 -20.08
CA ARG A 88 -9.41 7.88 -21.27
C ARG A 88 -8.14 7.03 -21.20
N PRO A 89 -8.20 5.76 -21.62
CA PRO A 89 -7.09 4.83 -21.46
C PRO A 89 -5.88 5.27 -22.31
N SER A 90 -4.70 4.82 -21.89
CA SER A 90 -3.45 4.98 -22.64
C SER A 90 -2.62 3.69 -22.55
N PRO A 91 -1.61 3.51 -23.43
CA PRO A 91 -0.77 2.31 -23.38
C PRO A 91 -0.10 2.08 -22.01
N VAL A 92 0.38 3.16 -21.36
CA VAL A 92 1.00 3.04 -20.02
C VAL A 92 -0.01 2.63 -18.95
N LEU A 93 -1.25 3.12 -19.02
CA LEU A 93 -2.30 2.74 -18.06
C LEU A 93 -2.78 1.31 -18.28
N ALA A 94 -2.90 0.88 -19.54
CA ALA A 94 -3.23 -0.51 -19.86
C ALA A 94 -2.16 -1.48 -19.35
N GLU A 95 -0.87 -1.13 -19.51
CA GLU A 95 0.22 -1.93 -18.98
C GLU A 95 0.24 -1.92 -17.45
N ALA A 96 0.00 -0.78 -16.81
CA ALA A 96 -0.12 -0.69 -15.36
C ALA A 96 -1.26 -1.57 -14.81
N ALA A 97 -2.43 -1.53 -15.44
CA ALA A 97 -3.57 -2.37 -15.09
C ALA A 97 -3.22 -3.86 -15.21
N ARG A 98 -2.60 -4.27 -16.32
CA ARG A 98 -2.15 -5.66 -16.53
C ARG A 98 -1.19 -6.13 -15.45
N GLN A 99 -0.21 -5.30 -15.08
CA GLN A 99 0.76 -5.64 -14.01
C GLN A 99 0.10 -5.69 -12.62
N LEU A 100 -0.87 -4.81 -12.34
CA LEU A 100 -1.65 -4.86 -11.11
C LEU A 100 -2.47 -6.16 -11.03
N ASP A 101 -3.11 -6.58 -12.11
CA ASP A 101 -3.84 -7.86 -12.15
C ASP A 101 -2.90 -9.05 -11.89
N GLU A 102 -1.70 -9.06 -12.49
CA GLU A 102 -0.69 -10.09 -12.20
C GLU A 102 -0.23 -10.06 -10.74
N HIS A 103 -0.08 -8.87 -10.17
CA HIS A 103 0.34 -8.69 -8.78
C HIS A 103 -0.72 -9.22 -7.81
N PHE A 104 -1.98 -8.84 -7.99
CA PHE A 104 -3.09 -9.34 -7.17
C PHE A 104 -3.34 -10.84 -7.36
N ALA A 105 -3.01 -11.40 -8.52
CA ALA A 105 -3.02 -12.85 -8.76
C ALA A 105 -1.79 -13.57 -8.17
N GLY A 106 -0.85 -12.87 -7.54
CA GLY A 106 0.37 -13.45 -6.97
C GLY A 106 1.41 -13.88 -8.00
N ARG A 107 1.26 -13.50 -9.28
CA ARG A 107 2.17 -13.86 -10.37
C ARG A 107 3.30 -12.85 -10.57
N ARG A 108 3.21 -11.67 -9.92
CA ARG A 108 4.18 -10.58 -10.04
C ARG A 108 4.51 -9.97 -8.69
N THR A 109 5.80 -9.75 -8.45
CA THR A 109 6.33 -9.09 -7.24
C THR A 109 7.11 -7.80 -7.53
N SER A 110 7.31 -7.46 -8.80
CA SER A 110 8.01 -6.24 -9.24
C SER A 110 7.28 -5.55 -10.39
N PHE A 111 7.28 -4.23 -10.40
CA PHE A 111 6.64 -3.43 -11.45
C PHE A 111 7.68 -2.88 -12.42
N ASP A 112 7.34 -2.92 -13.70
CA ASP A 112 8.09 -2.28 -14.79
C ASP A 112 7.17 -1.30 -15.50
N VAL A 113 6.73 -0.30 -14.74
CA VAL A 113 5.85 0.77 -15.22
C VAL A 113 6.56 2.10 -14.94
N PRO A 114 6.72 2.97 -15.94
CA PRO A 114 7.30 4.28 -15.71
C PRO A 114 6.40 5.14 -14.82
N VAL A 115 6.91 5.50 -13.65
CA VAL A 115 6.23 6.39 -12.68
C VAL A 115 6.94 7.73 -12.63
N ARG A 116 6.18 8.82 -12.47
CA ARG A 116 6.72 10.14 -12.14
C ARG A 116 6.27 10.54 -10.75
N LEU A 117 7.24 10.71 -9.85
CA LEU A 117 7.00 11.15 -8.48
C LEU A 117 7.09 12.67 -8.39
N THR A 118 5.98 13.31 -8.01
CA THR A 118 5.92 14.77 -7.81
C THR A 118 5.69 15.06 -6.34
N GLY A 119 6.63 15.77 -5.71
CA GLY A 119 6.56 16.13 -4.29
C GLY A 119 7.78 16.94 -3.87
N THR A 120 7.87 17.25 -2.58
CA THR A 120 9.08 17.89 -2.03
C THR A 120 10.30 16.98 -2.17
N PRO A 121 11.54 17.51 -2.16
CA PRO A 121 12.74 16.68 -2.21
C PRO A 121 12.75 15.57 -1.15
N PHE A 122 12.23 15.87 0.05
CA PHE A 122 12.09 14.89 1.12
C PHE A 122 11.05 13.81 0.79
N GLN A 123 9.86 14.17 0.30
CA GLN A 123 8.84 13.18 -0.11
C GLN A 123 9.37 12.26 -1.22
N VAL A 124 10.03 12.82 -2.23
CA VAL A 124 10.65 12.05 -3.31
C VAL A 124 11.74 11.11 -2.78
N ALA A 125 12.56 11.56 -1.82
CA ALA A 125 13.55 10.70 -1.18
C ALA A 125 12.91 9.55 -0.40
N VAL A 126 11.84 9.81 0.36
CA VAL A 126 11.07 8.77 1.07
C VAL A 126 10.47 7.76 0.10
N TRP A 127 9.84 8.21 -0.99
CA TRP A 127 9.27 7.30 -2.00
C TRP A 127 10.34 6.47 -2.71
N LYS A 128 11.51 7.05 -3.02
CA LYS A 128 12.65 6.29 -3.56
C LYS A 128 13.17 5.24 -2.58
N ALA A 129 13.17 5.53 -1.28
CA ALA A 129 13.55 4.56 -0.25
C ALA A 129 12.49 3.44 -0.12
N LEU A 130 11.20 3.79 -0.13
CA LEU A 130 10.09 2.83 -0.13
C LEU A 130 10.15 1.87 -1.32
N ALA A 131 10.46 2.37 -2.52
CA ALA A 131 10.57 1.54 -3.73
C ALA A 131 11.69 0.48 -3.67
N ARG A 132 12.62 0.59 -2.71
CA ARG A 132 13.69 -0.41 -2.49
C ARG A 132 13.29 -1.51 -1.51
N VAL A 133 12.17 -1.38 -0.82
CA VAL A 133 11.66 -2.42 0.09
C VAL A 133 11.20 -3.61 -0.77
N PRO A 134 11.76 -4.81 -0.57
CA PRO A 134 11.33 -5.98 -1.33
C PRO A 134 9.87 -6.33 -1.07
N HIS A 135 9.24 -7.02 -2.03
CA HIS A 135 7.91 -7.57 -1.84
C HIS A 135 7.83 -8.44 -0.58
N GLY A 136 6.82 -8.22 0.27
CA GLY A 136 6.67 -8.90 1.57
C GLY A 136 7.64 -8.42 2.66
N GLY A 137 8.57 -7.52 2.32
CA GLY A 137 9.44 -6.85 3.27
C GLY A 137 8.70 -5.79 4.07
N VAL A 138 9.22 -5.48 5.26
CA VAL A 138 8.73 -4.41 6.11
C VAL A 138 9.86 -3.42 6.37
N THR A 139 9.50 -2.15 6.56
CA THR A 139 10.43 -1.09 6.97
C THR A 139 9.76 -0.23 8.04
N THR A 140 10.55 0.57 8.75
CA THR A 140 10.04 1.48 9.77
C THR A 140 10.09 2.92 9.28
N TYR A 141 9.22 3.77 9.81
CA TYR A 141 9.26 5.20 9.52
C TYR A 141 10.62 5.84 9.84
N GLY A 142 11.25 5.42 10.96
CA GLY A 142 12.59 5.88 11.32
C GLY A 142 13.64 5.51 10.27
N ALA A 143 13.60 4.28 9.74
CA ALA A 143 14.51 3.85 8.67
C ALA A 143 14.29 4.64 7.37
N LEU A 144 13.04 4.94 7.02
CA LEU A 144 12.72 5.77 5.85
C LEU A 144 13.19 7.22 6.02
N ALA A 145 13.00 7.81 7.20
CA ALA A 145 13.44 9.18 7.50
C ALA A 145 14.96 9.31 7.43
N GLN A 146 15.69 8.33 7.98
CA GLN A 146 17.15 8.25 7.88
C GLN A 146 17.60 8.11 6.43
N ALA A 147 17.00 7.20 5.66
CA ALA A 147 17.32 7.02 4.24
C ALA A 147 17.00 8.27 3.39
N ALA A 148 16.01 9.06 3.82
CA ALA A 148 15.64 10.33 3.18
C ALA A 148 16.47 11.54 3.64
N GLY A 149 17.50 11.34 4.46
CA GLY A 149 18.44 12.39 4.86
C GLY A 149 17.93 13.31 5.97
N ARG A 150 16.91 12.92 6.73
CA ARG A 150 16.45 13.61 7.94
C ARG A 150 16.30 12.62 9.10
N PRO A 151 17.38 12.23 9.79
CA PRO A 151 17.24 11.58 11.09
C PRO A 151 16.45 12.51 12.02
N GLY A 152 15.47 11.95 12.73
CA GLY A 152 14.49 12.71 13.52
C GLY A 152 15.11 13.82 14.36
N GLY A 153 14.46 14.99 14.32
CA GLY A 153 14.64 16.05 15.32
C GLY A 153 13.70 15.83 16.49
#